data_AF-A0A938IJL0-F1
#
_entry.id   AF-A0A938IJL0-F1
#
_cell.length_a   1.000
_cell.length_b   1.000
_cell.length_c   1.000
_cell.angle_alpha   90.00
_cell.angle_beta   90.00
_cell.angle_gamma   90.00
#
_symmetry.space_group_name_H-M   'P 1'
#
loop_
_entity.id
_entity.type
_entity.pdbx_description
1 polymer ?
#
loop_
_entity_poly.entity_id
_entity_poly.type
_entity_poly.pdbx_seq_one_letter_code
_entity_poly.pdbx_strand_id
1 'polypeptide(L)'
;MFGLLFGRHTVFLLLLGAATIGPYLWNLPGWRERLAKAWHELAGRAEAVADVSQLEPWTAATPSAQASASADPNATAPSLVSLADPGAPRDGNTASDRPTPSDRLVGPQVVDFAEVFRFDITQRWVLDRWSRVTTILSEFDLEGLRVPFVSGTRVDDVAGSLTYYFDQRHQLQRITFEGRCGDDRRFARFVQGAFGLELEPSHYAGLLVTKWNGVPKSVLWVRHAAVVQSRDPHARLEITLELNRPDGAYRLSQPLDDALDLGRKARRWGG
;
A
#
# COMPACT_ATOMS: atom_id res chain seq x y z
N MET A 1 -26.69 -13.24 44.21
CA MET A 1 -25.27 -12.99 43.90
C MET A 1 -24.94 -13.80 42.66
N PHE A 2 -24.79 -13.14 41.51
CA PHE A 2 -24.82 -13.73 40.17
C PHE A 2 -23.51 -14.44 39.80
N GLY A 3 -23.61 -15.66 39.28
CA GLY A 3 -22.52 -16.36 38.62
C GLY A 3 -23.06 -17.51 37.79
N LEU A 4 -23.23 -17.30 36.47
CA LEU A 4 -23.34 -18.30 35.39
C LEU A 4 -23.78 -17.58 34.11
N LEU A 5 -22.81 -17.11 33.30
CA LEU A 5 -23.05 -16.69 31.91
C LEU A 5 -21.71 -16.60 31.13
N PHE A 6 -21.03 -17.73 31.01
CA PHE A 6 -19.96 -17.92 30.03
C PHE A 6 -20.16 -19.29 29.38
N GLY A 7 -20.95 -19.33 28.30
CA GLY A 7 -21.26 -20.58 27.61
C GLY A 7 -22.08 -20.43 26.33
N ARG A 8 -22.05 -19.27 25.66
CA ARG A 8 -22.85 -19.03 24.43
C ARG A 8 -22.09 -18.34 23.29
N HIS A 9 -20.77 -18.17 23.38
CA HIS A 9 -20.01 -17.47 22.34
C HIS A 9 -19.13 -18.37 21.46
N THR A 10 -18.87 -19.61 21.88
CA THR A 10 -18.05 -20.52 21.07
C THR A 10 -18.84 -21.22 19.97
N VAL A 11 -20.15 -21.43 20.15
CA VAL A 11 -21.01 -22.09 19.14
C VAL A 11 -21.38 -21.14 17.98
N PHE A 12 -21.40 -19.82 18.21
CA PHE A 12 -21.79 -18.85 17.19
C PHE A 12 -20.70 -18.62 16.12
N LEU A 13 -19.43 -18.86 16.45
CA LEU A 13 -18.32 -18.76 15.50
C LEU A 13 -18.21 -19.97 14.55
N LEU A 14 -18.80 -21.12 14.89
CA LEU A 14 -18.84 -22.29 14.02
C LEU A 14 -19.99 -22.24 13.00
N LEU A 15 -21.08 -21.51 13.29
CA LEU A 15 -22.20 -21.36 12.35
C LEU A 15 -21.95 -20.30 11.26
N LEU A 16 -21.01 -19.37 11.46
CA LEU A 16 -20.65 -18.38 10.43
C LEU A 16 -19.75 -18.95 9.30
N GLY A 17 -19.05 -20.06 9.55
CA GLY A 17 -18.18 -20.70 8.56
C GLY A 17 -18.91 -21.52 7.50
N ALA A 18 -20.16 -21.93 7.75
CA ALA A 18 -20.91 -22.79 6.84
C ALA A 18 -21.77 -22.00 5.83
N ALA A 19 -22.07 -20.72 6.09
CA ALA A 19 -22.99 -19.93 5.25
C ALA A 19 -22.30 -19.21 4.07
N THR A 20 -20.97 -19.07 4.08
CA THR A 20 -20.22 -18.35 3.04
C THR A 20 -19.79 -19.22 1.86
N ILE A 21 -19.81 -20.55 2.01
CA ILE A 21 -19.38 -21.49 0.95
C ILE A 21 -20.57 -22.16 0.25
N GLY A 22 -21.76 -22.12 0.88
CA GLY A 22 -22.99 -22.75 0.38
C GLY A 22 -23.37 -22.40 -1.07
N PRO A 23 -23.24 -21.14 -1.54
CA PRO A 23 -23.63 -20.81 -2.91
C PRO A 23 -22.64 -21.29 -3.98
N TYR A 24 -21.37 -21.51 -3.63
CA TYR A 24 -20.28 -21.76 -4.60
C TYR A 24 -19.98 -23.24 -4.84
N LEU A 25 -20.54 -24.15 -4.03
CA LEU A 25 -20.32 -25.60 -4.18
C LEU A 25 -21.40 -26.32 -4.98
N TRP A 26 -22.49 -25.64 -5.34
CA TRP A 26 -23.64 -26.24 -6.03
C TRP A 26 -23.32 -26.74 -7.44
N ASN A 27 -22.29 -26.18 -8.09
CA ASN A 27 -22.00 -26.43 -9.51
C ASN A 27 -20.85 -27.42 -9.77
N LEU A 28 -20.36 -28.14 -8.75
CA LEU A 28 -19.25 -29.09 -8.89
C LEU A 28 -19.76 -30.54 -8.68
N PRO A 29 -19.53 -31.46 -9.63
CA PRO A 29 -19.81 -32.88 -9.41
C PRO A 29 -18.94 -33.43 -8.26
N GLY A 30 -19.54 -34.22 -7.35
CA GLY A 30 -18.84 -34.82 -6.19
C GLY A 30 -18.65 -33.92 -4.97
N TRP A 31 -19.32 -32.76 -4.90
CA TRP A 31 -19.16 -31.80 -3.80
C TRP A 31 -19.48 -32.38 -2.40
N ARG A 32 -20.41 -33.34 -2.31
CA ARG A 32 -20.85 -33.96 -1.04
C ARG A 32 -19.73 -34.75 -0.36
N GLU A 33 -18.93 -35.48 -1.13
CA GLU A 33 -17.83 -36.30 -0.61
C GLU A 33 -16.66 -35.43 -0.13
N ARG A 34 -16.39 -34.34 -0.84
CA ARG A 34 -15.33 -33.38 -0.48
C ARG A 34 -15.67 -32.59 0.79
N LEU A 35 -16.94 -32.24 0.97
CA LEU A 35 -17.42 -31.60 2.20
C LEU A 35 -17.38 -32.56 3.40
N ALA A 36 -17.78 -33.81 3.22
CA ALA A 36 -17.70 -34.80 4.29
C ALA A 36 -16.26 -35.03 4.76
N LYS A 37 -15.30 -35.07 3.82
CA LYS A 37 -13.88 -35.24 4.12
C LYS A 37 -13.28 -34.02 4.84
N ALA A 38 -13.56 -32.82 4.34
CA ALA A 38 -13.14 -31.57 4.98
C ALA A 38 -13.74 -31.39 6.38
N TRP A 39 -14.96 -31.87 6.59
CA TRP A 39 -15.63 -31.81 7.91
C TRP A 39 -15.01 -32.76 8.93
N HIS A 40 -14.54 -33.94 8.52
CA HIS A 40 -13.86 -34.86 9.43
C HIS A 40 -12.44 -34.38 9.78
N GLU A 41 -11.70 -33.79 8.84
CA GLU A 41 -10.39 -33.16 9.10
C GLU A 41 -10.51 -31.90 9.98
N LEU A 42 -11.50 -31.06 9.64
CA LEU A 42 -12.36 -30.25 10.52
C LEU A 42 -12.33 -30.54 12.02
N ALA A 43 -13.19 -31.48 12.36
CA ALA A 43 -13.53 -31.89 13.71
C ALA A 43 -12.32 -32.49 14.46
N GLY A 44 -11.47 -33.25 13.75
CA GLY A 44 -10.26 -33.82 14.35
C GLY A 44 -9.23 -32.77 14.79
N ARG A 45 -9.19 -31.60 14.15
CA ARG A 45 -8.30 -30.49 14.54
C ARG A 45 -8.85 -29.64 15.68
N ALA A 46 -10.17 -29.58 15.87
CA ALA A 46 -10.80 -28.76 16.90
C ALA A 46 -10.65 -29.35 18.31
N GLU A 47 -10.54 -30.67 18.44
CA GLU A 47 -10.32 -31.33 19.74
C GLU A 47 -8.87 -31.15 20.26
N ALA A 48 -7.91 -30.83 19.39
CA ALA A 48 -6.50 -30.64 19.77
C ALA A 48 -6.17 -29.25 20.35
N VAL A 49 -7.10 -28.28 20.31
CA VAL A 49 -6.85 -26.88 20.72
C VAL A 49 -7.58 -26.53 22.05
N ALA A 50 -8.16 -27.53 22.73
CA ALA A 50 -8.93 -27.31 23.96
C ALA A 50 -8.12 -27.38 25.27
N ASP A 51 -6.79 -27.40 25.25
CA ASP A 51 -5.96 -27.35 26.47
C ASP A 51 -5.14 -26.04 26.55
N VAL A 52 -5.82 -24.97 26.96
CA VAL A 52 -5.25 -23.63 27.18
C VAL A 52 -5.18 -23.37 28.69
N SER A 53 -4.32 -24.12 29.37
CA SER A 53 -4.06 -23.94 30.82
C SER A 53 -2.58 -23.82 31.18
N GLN A 54 -1.65 -23.76 30.21
CA GLN A 54 -0.20 -23.67 30.51
C GLN A 54 0.55 -22.66 29.64
N LEU A 55 0.30 -21.36 29.82
CA LEU A 55 1.21 -20.31 29.33
C LEU A 55 1.50 -19.29 30.44
N GLU A 56 2.71 -19.43 30.99
CA GLU A 56 3.41 -18.51 31.89
C GLU A 56 3.66 -17.13 31.23
N PRO A 57 3.79 -16.04 32.01
CA PRO A 57 3.99 -14.68 31.50
C PRO A 57 5.43 -14.45 31.02
N TRP A 58 5.61 -14.23 29.71
CA TRP A 58 6.92 -13.96 29.14
C TRP A 58 7.30 -12.49 29.30
N THR A 59 8.32 -12.23 30.12
CA THR A 59 9.06 -10.96 30.20
C THR A 59 10.14 -10.89 29.11
N ALA A 60 10.51 -9.66 28.76
CA ALA A 60 11.36 -9.27 27.63
C ALA A 60 12.69 -10.04 27.50
N ALA A 61 13.01 -10.48 26.28
CA ALA A 61 14.37 -10.76 25.85
C ALA A 61 14.54 -10.55 24.33
N THR A 62 15.31 -9.52 23.98
CA THR A 62 15.85 -9.24 22.65
C THR A 62 16.93 -10.28 22.31
N PRO A 63 16.96 -10.88 21.11
CA PRO A 63 18.07 -11.76 20.74
C PRO A 63 19.26 -10.91 20.26
N SER A 64 20.28 -10.82 21.12
CA SER A 64 21.63 -10.35 20.76
C SER A 64 22.39 -11.50 20.08
N ALA A 65 22.77 -11.31 18.82
CA ALA A 65 23.65 -12.26 18.12
C ALA A 65 25.08 -12.16 18.68
N GLN A 66 25.54 -13.24 19.30
CA GLN A 66 26.94 -13.43 19.72
C GLN A 66 27.81 -13.76 18.51
N ALA A 67 28.76 -12.87 18.21
CA ALA A 67 29.96 -13.21 17.44
C ALA A 67 31.12 -13.32 18.45
N SER A 68 31.61 -14.55 18.64
CA SER A 68 32.79 -14.85 19.45
C SER A 68 34.05 -14.44 18.68
N ALA A 69 34.80 -13.47 19.20
CA ALA A 69 36.20 -13.27 18.86
C ALA A 69 36.99 -13.16 20.16
N SER A 70 37.79 -14.19 20.43
CA SER A 70 38.72 -14.33 21.53
C SER A 70 39.78 -13.22 21.50
N ALA A 71 39.86 -12.45 22.59
CA ALA A 71 40.93 -11.49 22.84
C ALA A 71 42.07 -12.19 23.60
N ASP A 72 43.23 -12.26 22.96
CA ASP A 72 44.51 -12.68 23.52
C ASP A 72 45.22 -11.41 24.05
N PRO A 73 45.54 -11.29 25.35
CA PRO A 73 45.99 -10.02 25.94
C PRO A 73 47.50 -9.73 25.77
N ASN A 74 48.18 -10.36 24.81
CA ASN A 74 49.62 -10.16 24.64
C ASN A 74 50.05 -10.12 23.17
N ALA A 75 49.69 -9.05 22.46
CA ALA A 75 50.26 -8.74 21.15
C ALA A 75 50.62 -7.24 21.08
N THR A 76 51.90 -7.00 21.30
CA THR A 76 52.65 -5.76 21.09
C THR A 76 52.31 -5.08 19.76
N ALA A 77 51.97 -3.79 19.83
CA ALA A 77 51.75 -2.93 18.67
C ALA A 77 53.04 -2.74 17.85
N PRO A 78 53.01 -2.86 16.51
CA PRO A 78 54.02 -2.26 15.67
C PRO A 78 53.58 -0.84 15.27
N SER A 79 54.27 0.15 15.86
CA SER A 79 54.37 1.49 15.30
C SER A 79 55.01 1.40 13.91
N LEU A 80 54.26 1.69 12.84
CA LEU A 80 54.87 1.94 11.54
C LEU A 80 55.15 3.43 11.37
N VAL A 81 56.45 3.69 11.48
CA VAL A 81 57.16 4.93 11.18
C VAL A 81 56.80 5.40 9.77
N SER A 82 56.32 6.63 9.69
CA SER A 82 56.33 7.43 8.47
C SER A 82 57.79 7.76 8.14
N LEU A 83 58.32 7.14 7.09
CA LEU A 83 59.57 7.54 6.47
C LEU A 83 59.26 7.94 5.02
N ALA A 84 59.44 9.22 4.75
CA ALA A 84 59.31 9.82 3.43
C ALA A 84 60.39 9.25 2.50
N ASP A 85 59.98 8.84 1.30
CA ASP A 85 60.87 8.59 0.17
C ASP A 85 60.62 9.66 -0.90
N PRO A 86 61.62 10.50 -1.26
CA PRO A 86 61.51 11.50 -2.30
C PRO A 86 62.09 10.96 -3.61
N GLY A 87 61.26 10.46 -4.52
CA GLY A 87 61.72 10.26 -5.90
C GLY A 87 60.94 9.26 -6.74
N ALA A 88 59.81 9.68 -7.31
CA ALA A 88 59.35 9.19 -8.62
C ALA A 88 58.25 10.12 -9.19
N PRO A 89 58.12 10.24 -10.53
CA PRO A 89 57.38 11.33 -11.17
C PRO A 89 55.86 11.17 -11.08
N ARG A 90 55.19 12.31 -10.87
CA ARG A 90 53.74 12.49 -11.02
C ARG A 90 53.33 12.35 -12.49
N ASP A 91 52.81 11.18 -12.86
CA ASP A 91 51.94 11.07 -14.03
C ASP A 91 50.49 11.14 -13.57
N GLY A 92 49.85 12.27 -13.91
CA GLY A 92 48.46 12.53 -13.62
C GLY A 92 47.55 11.63 -14.46
N ASN A 93 46.83 10.75 -13.79
CA ASN A 93 45.64 10.12 -14.37
C ASN A 93 44.60 9.83 -13.27
N THR A 94 44.02 10.88 -12.70
CA THR A 94 42.77 10.79 -11.93
C THR A 94 41.61 10.66 -12.90
N ALA A 95 41.45 9.47 -13.47
CA ALA A 95 40.24 9.06 -14.15
C ALA A 95 39.36 8.27 -13.16
N SER A 96 38.12 8.74 -13.00
CA SER A 96 36.97 8.01 -12.46
C SER A 96 36.78 8.00 -10.94
N ASP A 97 36.62 9.17 -10.34
CA ASP A 97 35.66 9.33 -9.24
C ASP A 97 34.33 9.80 -9.83
N ARG A 98 33.64 8.88 -10.52
CA ARG A 98 32.29 9.10 -11.02
C ARG A 98 31.34 8.54 -9.95
N PRO A 99 30.48 9.35 -9.31
CA PRO A 99 29.48 8.81 -8.41
C PRO A 99 28.62 7.81 -9.17
N THR A 100 28.57 6.59 -8.66
CA THR A 100 27.74 5.50 -9.19
C THR A 100 26.25 5.87 -9.04
N PRO A 101 25.41 5.68 -10.07
CA PRO A 101 23.99 6.06 -10.03
C PRO A 101 23.13 5.01 -9.29
N SER A 102 23.60 4.50 -8.15
CA SER A 102 22.98 3.34 -7.48
C SER A 102 22.01 3.71 -6.35
N ASP A 103 21.81 4.99 -6.05
CA ASP A 103 20.95 5.44 -4.93
C ASP A 103 19.85 6.41 -5.39
N ARG A 104 19.45 6.31 -6.65
CA ARG A 104 18.27 7.02 -7.14
C ARG A 104 17.04 6.25 -6.67
N LEU A 105 16.27 6.88 -5.78
CA LEU A 105 14.89 6.55 -5.44
C LEU A 105 14.21 5.85 -6.63
N VAL A 106 13.80 4.59 -6.46
CA VAL A 106 13.49 3.69 -7.57
C VAL A 106 12.34 4.26 -8.42
N GLY A 107 12.70 4.78 -9.58
CA GLY A 107 11.78 5.39 -10.53
C GLY A 107 12.31 6.73 -11.06
N PRO A 108 11.75 7.21 -12.17
CA PRO A 108 12.08 8.53 -12.65
C PRO A 108 11.59 9.62 -11.68
N GLN A 109 12.34 10.72 -11.56
CA GLN A 109 11.86 11.90 -10.86
C GLN A 109 10.69 12.50 -11.65
N VAL A 110 9.51 12.54 -11.04
CA VAL A 110 8.32 13.15 -11.62
C VAL A 110 8.09 14.49 -10.96
N VAL A 111 8.42 15.56 -11.67
CA VAL A 111 8.29 16.93 -11.16
C VAL A 111 6.85 17.45 -11.31
N ASP A 112 6.13 16.96 -12.33
CA ASP A 112 4.78 17.39 -12.68
C ASP A 112 3.77 16.24 -12.61
N PHE A 113 2.71 16.44 -11.82
CA PHE A 113 1.62 15.47 -11.73
C PHE A 113 0.88 15.29 -13.05
N ALA A 114 0.80 16.32 -13.90
CA ALA A 114 0.11 16.23 -15.18
C ALA A 114 0.74 15.18 -16.12
N GLU A 115 2.04 14.91 -15.98
CA GLU A 115 2.75 13.91 -16.78
C GLU A 115 2.21 12.49 -16.55
N VAL A 116 1.86 12.17 -15.29
CA VAL A 116 1.55 10.81 -14.84
C VAL A 116 0.07 10.56 -14.59
N PHE A 117 -0.74 11.60 -14.39
CA PHE A 117 -2.19 11.46 -14.14
C PHE A 117 -3.06 11.69 -15.40
N ARG A 118 -2.48 11.62 -16.60
CA ARG A 118 -3.18 11.87 -17.88
C ARG A 118 -3.76 10.58 -18.51
N PHE A 119 -4.89 10.72 -19.20
CA PHE A 119 -5.66 9.59 -19.74
C PHE A 119 -5.24 9.12 -21.15
N ASP A 120 -4.25 9.77 -21.77
CA ASP A 120 -3.61 9.40 -23.03
C ASP A 120 -2.42 8.43 -22.85
N ILE A 121 -2.11 8.04 -21.59
CA ILE A 121 -1.10 7.04 -21.27
C ILE A 121 -1.46 5.69 -21.89
N THR A 122 -0.45 5.02 -22.47
CA THR A 122 -0.55 3.67 -23.04
C THR A 122 0.18 2.65 -22.16
N GLN A 123 -0.22 1.37 -22.24
CA GLN A 123 0.47 0.28 -21.56
C GLN A 123 1.97 0.24 -21.88
N ARG A 124 2.34 0.44 -23.16
CA ARG A 124 3.73 0.52 -23.57
C ARG A 124 4.47 1.67 -22.88
N TRP A 125 3.87 2.86 -22.83
CA TRP A 125 4.47 3.99 -22.12
C TRP A 125 4.75 3.64 -20.65
N VAL A 126 3.83 2.95 -19.97
CA VAL A 126 4.04 2.54 -18.57
C VAL A 126 5.24 1.59 -18.45
N LEU A 127 5.31 0.57 -19.31
CA LEU A 127 6.40 -0.40 -19.31
C LEU A 127 7.77 0.24 -19.65
N ASP A 128 7.79 1.23 -20.53
CA ASP A 128 9.02 1.95 -20.92
C ASP A 128 9.43 3.00 -19.86
N ARG A 129 8.45 3.63 -19.19
CA ARG A 129 8.66 4.72 -18.23
C ARG A 129 9.15 4.23 -16.87
N TRP A 130 8.62 3.12 -16.40
CA TRP A 130 8.81 2.63 -15.03
C TRP A 130 9.73 1.42 -15.01
N SER A 131 10.78 1.47 -14.20
CA SER A 131 11.73 0.35 -14.06
C SER A 131 11.11 -0.90 -13.45
N ARG A 132 9.99 -0.75 -12.74
CA ARG A 132 9.25 -1.83 -12.11
C ARG A 132 7.76 -1.63 -12.30
N VAL A 133 7.12 -2.65 -12.87
CA VAL A 133 5.68 -2.70 -13.09
C VAL A 133 5.17 -4.05 -12.57
N THR A 134 4.09 -4.01 -11.79
CA THR A 134 3.38 -5.20 -11.33
C THR A 134 2.03 -5.25 -12.02
N THR A 135 1.70 -6.38 -12.66
CA THR A 135 0.39 -6.59 -13.26
C THR A 135 -0.63 -7.01 -12.20
N ILE A 136 -1.85 -6.48 -12.31
CA ILE A 136 -2.97 -6.76 -11.41
C ILE A 136 -4.19 -6.99 -12.29
N LEU A 137 -4.89 -8.10 -12.08
CA LEU A 137 -6.21 -8.26 -12.66
C LEU A 137 -7.22 -7.55 -11.75
N SER A 138 -7.97 -6.60 -12.28
CA SER A 138 -9.00 -5.89 -11.52
C SER A 138 -10.39 -6.47 -11.76
N GLU A 139 -11.34 -5.99 -10.96
CA GLU A 139 -12.77 -6.14 -11.26
C GLU A 139 -13.07 -5.48 -12.63
N PHE A 140 -14.03 -6.03 -13.37
CA PHE A 140 -14.51 -5.50 -14.67
C PHE A 140 -13.58 -5.66 -15.89
N ASP A 141 -12.82 -6.76 -15.99
CA ASP A 141 -11.95 -7.07 -17.14
C ASP A 141 -10.89 -5.99 -17.43
N LEU A 142 -10.48 -5.25 -16.40
CA LEU A 142 -9.43 -4.25 -16.51
C LEU A 142 -8.06 -4.86 -16.19
N GLU A 143 -7.11 -4.63 -17.08
CA GLU A 143 -5.70 -4.95 -16.86
C GLU A 143 -5.03 -3.79 -16.13
N GLY A 144 -4.61 -4.04 -14.88
CA GLY A 144 -3.96 -3.07 -14.01
C GLY A 144 -2.43 -3.15 -14.11
N LEU A 145 -1.77 -2.00 -14.27
CA LEU A 145 -0.32 -1.85 -14.18
C LEU A 145 0.02 -0.95 -12.98
N ARG A 146 0.58 -1.54 -11.93
CA ARG A 146 0.94 -0.87 -10.69
C ARG A 146 2.43 -0.54 -10.65
N VAL A 147 2.75 0.68 -10.24
CA VAL A 147 4.11 1.22 -10.18
C VAL A 147 4.34 1.97 -8.87
N PRO A 148 5.57 1.97 -8.32
CA PRO A 148 5.92 2.87 -7.23
C PRO A 148 5.97 4.30 -7.76
N PHE A 149 5.39 5.25 -7.01
CA PHE A 149 5.36 6.66 -7.38
C PHE A 149 5.84 7.54 -6.24
N VAL A 150 6.80 8.42 -6.52
CA VAL A 150 7.25 9.48 -5.60
C VAL A 150 7.47 10.76 -6.40
N SER A 151 6.85 11.86 -5.99
CA SER A 151 6.98 13.15 -6.69
C SER A 151 8.19 13.98 -6.26
N GLY A 152 8.78 13.67 -5.10
CA GLY A 152 9.95 14.40 -4.59
C GLY A 152 10.19 14.15 -3.11
N THR A 153 10.83 15.11 -2.44
CA THR A 153 11.28 15.04 -1.04
C THR A 153 10.71 16.15 -0.16
N ARG A 154 9.82 17.00 -0.68
CA ARG A 154 9.18 18.08 0.07
C ARG A 154 8.03 17.53 0.91
N VAL A 155 7.56 18.33 1.88
CA VAL A 155 6.41 17.96 2.73
C VAL A 155 5.11 17.87 1.92
N ASP A 156 5.02 18.65 0.84
CA ASP A 156 3.90 18.65 -0.11
C ASP A 156 4.12 17.72 -1.31
N ASP A 157 5.15 16.87 -1.28
CA ASP A 157 5.32 15.76 -2.21
C ASP A 157 4.55 14.52 -1.73
N VAL A 158 4.10 13.72 -2.70
CA VAL A 158 3.34 12.48 -2.45
C VAL A 158 4.22 11.28 -2.75
N ALA A 159 4.09 10.23 -1.94
CA ALA A 159 4.77 8.97 -2.13
C ALA A 159 3.80 7.80 -1.92
N GLY A 160 3.86 6.81 -2.81
CA GLY A 160 2.98 5.65 -2.72
C GLY A 160 2.98 4.80 -3.98
N SER A 161 1.79 4.37 -4.35
CA SER A 161 1.52 3.42 -5.42
C SER A 161 0.53 4.01 -6.41
N LEU A 162 0.90 4.00 -7.69
CA LEU A 162 0.06 4.43 -8.80
C LEU A 162 -0.33 3.22 -9.65
N THR A 163 -1.61 3.08 -9.98
CA THR A 163 -2.11 1.98 -10.81
C THR A 163 -2.90 2.51 -12.00
N TYR A 164 -2.54 2.05 -13.19
CA TYR A 164 -3.23 2.35 -14.44
C TYR A 164 -4.07 1.16 -14.86
N TYR A 165 -5.36 1.35 -15.13
CA TYR A 165 -6.26 0.28 -15.53
C TYR A 165 -6.71 0.46 -16.99
N PHE A 166 -6.39 -0.54 -17.81
CA PHE A 166 -6.70 -0.57 -19.23
C PHE A 166 -7.86 -1.51 -19.51
N ASP A 167 -8.71 -1.16 -20.46
CA ASP A 167 -9.71 -2.08 -21.00
C ASP A 167 -9.11 -3.06 -22.03
N GLN A 168 -9.94 -3.94 -22.56
CA GLN A 168 -9.57 -4.89 -23.62
C GLN A 168 -9.12 -4.23 -24.94
N ARG A 169 -9.39 -2.93 -25.11
CA ARG A 169 -8.93 -2.13 -26.26
C ARG A 169 -7.64 -1.38 -25.94
N HIS A 170 -6.98 -1.70 -24.82
CA HIS A 170 -5.78 -1.05 -24.29
C HIS A 170 -5.94 0.47 -24.07
N GLN A 171 -7.17 0.93 -23.81
CA GLN A 171 -7.42 2.32 -23.45
C GLN A 171 -7.43 2.48 -21.93
N LEU A 172 -6.76 3.52 -21.44
CA LEU A 172 -6.72 3.84 -20.02
C LEU A 172 -8.09 4.34 -19.54
N GLN A 173 -8.73 3.58 -18.65
CA GLN A 173 -10.07 3.87 -18.13
C GLN A 173 -10.04 4.44 -16.72
N ARG A 174 -9.06 4.03 -15.90
CA ARG A 174 -8.97 4.46 -14.50
C ARG A 174 -7.51 4.61 -14.06
N ILE A 175 -7.27 5.60 -13.22
CA ILE A 175 -6.00 5.81 -12.52
C ILE A 175 -6.29 5.81 -11.02
N THR A 176 -5.63 4.95 -10.24
CA THR A 176 -5.70 4.99 -8.78
C THR A 176 -4.36 5.34 -8.18
N PHE A 177 -4.38 6.14 -7.12
CA PHE A 177 -3.19 6.40 -6.32
C PHE A 177 -3.49 6.17 -4.84
N GLU A 178 -2.64 5.37 -4.20
CA GLU A 178 -2.66 5.14 -2.77
C GLU A 178 -1.30 5.52 -2.20
N GLY A 179 -1.28 6.49 -1.30
CA GLY A 179 -0.02 7.00 -0.79
C GLY A 179 -0.16 7.90 0.42
N ARG A 180 0.91 8.65 0.69
CA ARG A 180 1.02 9.54 1.83
C ARG A 180 1.68 10.86 1.44
N CYS A 181 1.40 11.89 2.22
CA CYS A 181 2.10 13.17 2.20
C CYS A 181 2.05 13.85 3.57
N GLY A 182 2.79 14.96 3.70
CA GLY A 182 2.73 15.83 4.87
C GLY A 182 1.72 16.96 4.76
N ASP A 183 1.56 17.51 3.55
CA ASP A 183 0.61 18.56 3.17
C ASP A 183 0.00 18.21 1.81
N ASP A 184 -1.33 18.13 1.73
CA ASP A 184 -2.06 17.72 0.53
C ASP A 184 -2.37 18.88 -0.43
N ARG A 185 -2.19 20.14 -0.02
CA ARG A 185 -2.68 21.32 -0.76
C ARG A 185 -2.19 21.41 -2.19
N ARG A 186 -0.95 21.00 -2.48
CA ARG A 186 -0.41 21.01 -3.85
C ARG A 186 -1.10 19.96 -4.71
N PHE A 187 -1.28 18.76 -4.17
CA PHE A 187 -1.94 17.65 -4.86
C PHE A 187 -3.44 17.89 -5.03
N ALA A 188 -4.12 18.39 -3.99
CA ALA A 188 -5.52 18.78 -4.03
C ALA A 188 -5.78 19.84 -5.12
N ARG A 189 -4.99 20.93 -5.15
CA ARG A 189 -5.10 21.96 -6.20
C ARG A 189 -4.90 21.40 -7.60
N PHE A 190 -3.97 20.46 -7.77
CA PHE A 190 -3.75 19.79 -9.04
C PHE A 190 -5.01 19.02 -9.48
N VAL A 191 -5.60 18.18 -8.62
CA VAL A 191 -6.77 17.39 -9.03
C VAL A 191 -8.03 18.22 -9.24
N GLN A 192 -8.18 19.33 -8.49
CA GLN A 192 -9.25 20.30 -8.71
C GLN A 192 -9.11 20.96 -10.07
N GLY A 193 -7.91 21.46 -10.39
CA GLY A 193 -7.66 22.16 -11.65
C GLY A 193 -7.68 21.25 -12.88
N ALA A 194 -7.10 20.05 -12.78
CA ALA A 194 -6.94 19.14 -13.91
C ALA A 194 -8.18 18.25 -14.18
N PHE A 195 -8.93 17.89 -13.13
CA PHE A 195 -10.04 16.94 -13.25
C PHE A 195 -11.37 17.47 -12.71
N GLY A 196 -11.43 18.73 -12.25
CA GLY A 196 -12.67 19.34 -11.78
C GLY A 196 -13.25 18.66 -10.54
N LEU A 197 -12.41 18.09 -9.68
CA LEU A 197 -12.88 17.61 -8.37
C LEU A 197 -13.27 18.82 -7.52
N GLU A 198 -14.40 18.74 -6.83
CA GLU A 198 -14.90 19.79 -5.96
C GLU A 198 -14.88 19.33 -4.50
N LEU A 199 -14.64 20.25 -3.57
CA LEU A 199 -14.65 19.93 -2.15
C LEU A 199 -16.07 19.60 -1.69
N GLU A 200 -16.26 18.42 -1.14
CA GLU A 200 -17.50 18.04 -0.47
C GLU A 200 -17.48 18.51 0.99
N PRO A 201 -18.59 19.05 1.53
CA PRO A 201 -18.71 19.34 2.94
C PRO A 201 -18.51 18.09 3.80
N SER A 202 -17.38 18.00 4.49
CA SER A 202 -17.02 16.87 5.36
C SER A 202 -16.60 17.33 6.76
N HIS A 203 -16.94 16.55 7.79
CA HIS A 203 -16.52 16.78 9.17
C HIS A 203 -15.06 16.36 9.45
N TYR A 204 -14.42 15.68 8.50
CA TYR A 204 -13.04 15.19 8.58
C TYR A 204 -12.25 15.61 7.34
N ALA A 205 -10.93 15.37 7.39
CA ALA A 205 -9.95 15.73 6.35
C ALA A 205 -10.43 15.40 4.92
N GLY A 206 -9.96 16.22 3.98
CA GLY A 206 -10.63 16.58 2.73
C GLY A 206 -11.17 15.43 1.90
N LEU A 207 -12.44 15.56 1.51
CA LEU A 207 -13.05 14.76 0.47
C LEU A 207 -13.31 15.66 -0.73
N LEU A 208 -12.71 15.35 -1.86
CA LEU A 208 -13.02 16.01 -3.12
C LEU A 208 -13.62 14.99 -4.08
N VAL A 209 -14.69 15.38 -4.76
CA VAL A 209 -15.46 14.49 -5.63
C VAL A 209 -15.80 15.21 -6.92
N THR A 210 -15.78 14.49 -8.03
CA THR A 210 -16.49 14.90 -9.25
C THR A 210 -17.67 13.96 -9.47
N LYS A 211 -18.79 14.51 -9.89
CA LYS A 211 -20.06 13.79 -10.05
C LYS A 211 -20.52 13.86 -11.50
N TRP A 212 -21.08 12.76 -11.99
CA TRP A 212 -21.78 12.69 -13.27
C TRP A 212 -23.22 12.25 -13.03
N ASN A 213 -24.20 13.07 -13.42
CA ASN A 213 -25.61 12.83 -13.13
C ASN A 213 -25.88 12.53 -11.64
N GLY A 214 -25.20 13.23 -10.74
CA GLY A 214 -25.31 13.05 -9.28
C GLY A 214 -24.56 11.84 -8.71
N VAL A 215 -24.02 10.96 -9.56
CA VAL A 215 -23.25 9.78 -9.13
C VAL A 215 -21.76 10.15 -9.04
N PRO A 216 -21.07 9.86 -7.93
CA PRO A 216 -19.63 10.03 -7.83
C PRO A 216 -18.90 9.29 -8.93
N LYS A 217 -17.99 9.98 -9.62
CA LYS A 217 -17.21 9.43 -10.72
C LYS A 217 -15.72 9.40 -10.42
N SER A 218 -15.19 10.38 -9.72
CA SER A 218 -13.79 10.40 -9.30
C SER A 218 -13.67 11.07 -7.95
N VAL A 219 -12.72 10.62 -7.15
CA VAL A 219 -12.64 10.97 -5.73
C VAL A 219 -11.19 11.11 -5.34
N LEU A 220 -10.89 12.19 -4.64
CA LEU A 220 -9.72 12.31 -3.79
C LEU A 220 -10.21 12.26 -2.34
N TRP A 221 -9.75 11.27 -1.60
CA TRP A 221 -9.99 11.16 -0.18
C TRP A 221 -8.67 11.31 0.57
N VAL A 222 -8.61 12.31 1.45
CA VAL A 222 -7.48 12.60 2.33
C VAL A 222 -7.90 12.33 3.77
N ARG A 223 -7.10 11.56 4.51
CA ARG A 223 -7.32 11.32 5.94
C ARG A 223 -6.02 11.49 6.71
N HIS A 224 -6.12 11.78 8.01
CA HIS A 224 -4.94 11.70 8.86
C HIS A 224 -4.47 10.26 8.99
N ALA A 225 -3.16 10.06 9.00
CA ALA A 225 -2.57 8.78 9.35
C ALA A 225 -2.99 8.38 10.77
N ALA A 226 -3.21 7.08 11.00
CA ALA A 226 -3.64 6.56 12.32
C ALA A 226 -2.64 6.91 13.44
N VAL A 227 -1.36 7.09 13.09
CA VAL A 227 -0.31 7.53 13.99
C VAL A 227 0.50 8.61 13.29
N VAL A 228 0.53 9.82 13.86
CA VAL A 228 1.35 10.93 13.39
C VAL A 228 2.57 11.05 14.29
N GLN A 229 3.76 10.97 13.70
CA GLN A 229 5.03 11.09 14.44
C GLN A 229 5.73 12.40 14.06
N SER A 230 6.25 13.13 15.04
CA SER A 230 6.97 14.39 14.77
C SER A 230 8.20 14.19 13.88
N ARG A 231 8.82 13.00 13.92
CA ARG A 231 9.98 12.60 13.12
C ARG A 231 9.67 12.25 11.66
N ASP A 232 8.39 12.14 11.30
CA ASP A 232 7.96 11.82 9.94
C ASP A 232 6.98 12.89 9.43
N PRO A 233 7.48 14.07 9.02
CA PRO A 233 6.64 15.14 8.51
C PRO A 233 6.02 14.82 7.15
N HIS A 234 6.49 13.79 6.43
CA HIS A 234 6.03 13.43 5.09
C HIS A 234 4.91 12.38 5.09
N ALA A 235 4.55 11.81 6.24
CA ALA A 235 3.54 10.75 6.35
C ALA A 235 2.40 11.10 7.32
N ARG A 236 1.97 12.36 7.35
CA ARG A 236 0.90 12.83 8.25
C ARG A 236 -0.50 12.54 7.69
N LEU A 237 -0.60 12.47 6.38
CA LEU A 237 -1.82 12.28 5.62
C LEU A 237 -1.71 10.99 4.80
N GLU A 238 -2.81 10.26 4.73
CA GLU A 238 -3.03 9.18 3.80
C GLU A 238 -3.95 9.70 2.67
N ILE A 239 -3.53 9.41 1.45
CA ILE A 239 -4.21 9.82 0.22
C ILE A 239 -4.72 8.57 -0.49
N THR A 240 -6.00 8.58 -0.82
CA THR A 240 -6.62 7.66 -1.76
C THR A 240 -7.24 8.47 -2.89
N LEU A 241 -6.78 8.26 -4.12
CA LEU A 241 -7.30 8.90 -5.31
C LEU A 241 -7.81 7.82 -6.26
N GLU A 242 -8.99 8.03 -6.83
CA GLU A 242 -9.47 7.30 -7.99
C GLU A 242 -9.99 8.31 -9.02
N LEU A 243 -9.37 8.28 -10.20
CA LEU A 243 -9.79 9.03 -11.37
C LEU A 243 -10.34 8.05 -12.40
N ASN A 244 -11.57 8.28 -12.87
CA ASN A 244 -12.18 7.54 -13.97
C ASN A 244 -12.23 8.45 -15.20
N ARG A 245 -12.04 7.86 -16.39
CA ARG A 245 -12.01 8.59 -17.65
C ARG A 245 -13.27 9.47 -17.81
N PRO A 246 -13.16 10.77 -18.14
CA PRO A 246 -14.29 11.70 -18.20
C PRO A 246 -15.44 11.26 -19.11
N ASP A 247 -15.13 10.60 -20.24
CA ASP A 247 -16.15 10.14 -21.21
C ASP A 247 -16.55 8.67 -20.99
N GLY A 248 -15.89 7.98 -20.07
CA GLY A 248 -16.13 6.55 -19.80
C GLY A 248 -17.41 6.31 -18.99
N ALA A 249 -18.03 5.14 -19.21
CA ALA A 249 -19.18 4.66 -18.43
C ALA A 249 -18.78 4.09 -17.05
N TYR A 250 -17.49 4.10 -16.72
CA TYR A 250 -16.97 3.53 -15.48
C TYR A 250 -17.37 4.39 -14.28
N ARG A 251 -17.93 3.72 -13.28
CA ARG A 251 -18.19 4.25 -11.94
C ARG A 251 -16.96 4.06 -11.06
N LEU A 252 -17.03 4.59 -9.85
CA LEU A 252 -16.05 4.26 -8.82
C LEU A 252 -15.91 2.75 -8.64
N SER A 253 -14.72 2.31 -8.26
CA SER A 253 -14.50 0.93 -7.82
C SER A 253 -15.44 0.59 -6.65
N GLN A 254 -15.87 -0.67 -6.57
CA GLN A 254 -16.77 -1.12 -5.51
C GLN A 254 -16.24 -0.81 -4.10
N PRO A 255 -14.95 -1.06 -3.79
CA PRO A 255 -14.41 -0.74 -2.47
C PRO A 255 -14.50 0.74 -2.10
N LEU A 256 -14.32 1.64 -3.08
CA LEU A 256 -14.36 3.08 -2.83
C LEU A 256 -15.80 3.59 -2.74
N ASP A 257 -16.71 3.07 -3.56
CA ASP A 257 -18.14 3.37 -3.48
C ASP A 257 -18.70 2.95 -2.11
N ASP A 258 -18.39 1.73 -1.66
CA ASP A 258 -18.79 1.21 -0.35
C ASP A 258 -18.22 2.06 0.80
N ALA A 259 -16.96 2.49 0.68
CA ALA A 259 -16.32 3.36 1.68
C ALA A 259 -16.99 4.75 1.76
N LEU A 260 -17.37 5.33 0.61
CA LEU A 260 -18.13 6.57 0.56
C LEU A 260 -19.52 6.42 1.17
N ASP A 261 -20.22 5.35 0.83
CA ASP A 261 -21.55 5.08 1.33
C ASP A 261 -21.55 4.86 2.85
N LEU A 262 -20.56 4.13 3.38
CA LEU A 262 -20.35 4.01 4.82
C LEU A 262 -20.08 5.38 5.46
N GLY A 263 -19.24 6.21 4.84
CA GLY A 263 -18.92 7.57 5.30
C GLY A 263 -20.15 8.47 5.38
N ARG A 264 -21.01 8.44 4.34
CA ARG A 264 -22.28 9.17 4.33
C ARG A 264 -23.26 8.67 5.39
N LYS A 265 -23.44 7.35 5.49
CA LYS A 265 -24.31 6.73 6.52
C LYS A 265 -23.87 7.08 7.94
N ALA A 266 -22.56 7.17 8.17
CA ALA A 266 -21.99 7.60 9.44
C ALA A 266 -22.05 9.12 9.69
N ARG A 267 -22.71 9.89 8.81
CA ARG A 267 -22.75 11.37 8.81
C ARG A 267 -21.37 12.01 8.89
N ARG A 268 -20.35 11.34 8.36
CA ARG A 268 -19.00 11.91 8.28
C ARG A 268 -18.94 12.93 7.16
N TRP A 269 -19.68 12.71 6.07
CA TRP A 269 -19.67 13.49 4.82
C TRP A 269 -21.09 13.71 4.31
N GLY A 270 -21.40 14.91 3.84
CA GLY A 270 -22.70 15.26 3.26
C GLY A 270 -23.86 15.30 4.28
N GLY A 271 -24.66 16.36 4.24
CA GLY A 271 -25.91 16.51 4.98
C GLY A 271 -27.12 16.17 4.11
#